data_AF-A0A5E3WNH0-F1
#
_entry.id   AF-A0A5E3WNH0-F1
#
_cell.length_a   1.000
_cell.length_b   1.000
_cell.length_c   1.000
_cell.angle_alpha   90.00
_cell.angle_beta   90.00
_cell.angle_gamma   90.00
#
_symmetry.space_group_name_H-M   'P 1'
#
loop_
_entity.id
_entity.type
_entity.pdbx_description
1 polymer ?
#
loop_
_entity_poly.entity_id
_entity_poly.type
_entity_poly.pdbx_seq_one_letter_code
_entity_poly.pdbx_strand_id
1 'polypeptide(L)'
;MITYSCAICLNDWPHTEMMRSLTCGHTFCEACINQHLNLSRPLCPTCRAGPVKQHHIRPVFISADMRDAPPVIASPARDRAGGVPIELLPKLHQITLDLLSLTPGSNIDPGDVSDSILDLLASQQCNEAVKTVLIGTFTNFLESNVAPAYEVLRDIDAQEAAEAAERTAKKGRRERLRTASSISQSQATLNAVAQAQIQALIKENNQLRQENIALLLDRDPA
;
A
#
# COMPACT_ATOMS: atom_id res chain seq x y z
N MET A 1 -2.41 1.41 13.95
CA MET A 1 -3.87 1.61 13.80
C MET A 1 -4.42 0.38 13.09
N ILE A 2 -5.52 -0.21 13.56
CA ILE A 2 -6.13 -1.37 12.89
C ILE A 2 -6.87 -0.87 11.65
N THR A 3 -6.58 -1.45 10.49
CA THR A 3 -7.26 -1.15 9.21
C THR A 3 -7.91 -2.42 8.65
N TYR A 4 -8.97 -2.24 7.86
CA TYR A 4 -9.72 -3.32 7.23
C TYR A 4 -9.66 -3.18 5.72
N SER A 5 -9.30 -4.24 5.00
CA SER A 5 -9.14 -4.19 3.54
C SER A 5 -10.27 -4.90 2.81
N CYS A 6 -10.62 -4.39 1.62
CA CYS A 6 -11.59 -5.02 0.72
C CYS A 6 -10.85 -5.80 -0.38
N ALA A 7 -11.09 -7.10 -0.51
CA ALA A 7 -10.43 -7.93 -1.52
C ALA A 7 -10.90 -7.67 -2.98
N ILE A 8 -11.91 -6.81 -3.20
CA ILE A 8 -12.38 -6.44 -4.55
C ILE A 8 -11.71 -5.13 -5.02
N CYS A 9 -11.80 -4.06 -4.23
CA CYS A 9 -11.24 -2.76 -4.61
C CYS A 9 -9.84 -2.48 -4.06
N LEU A 10 -9.34 -3.34 -3.16
CA LEU A 10 -8.03 -3.21 -2.51
C LEU A 10 -7.84 -1.93 -1.69
N ASN A 11 -8.93 -1.23 -1.35
CA ASN A 11 -8.88 -0.08 -0.45
C ASN A 11 -8.89 -0.52 1.01
N ASP A 12 -8.15 0.22 1.83
CA ASP A 12 -8.16 0.12 3.29
C ASP A 12 -9.18 1.09 3.90
N TRP A 13 -9.83 0.61 4.96
CA TRP A 13 -10.86 1.32 5.70
C TRP A 13 -10.47 1.45 7.16
N PRO A 14 -10.59 2.65 7.77
CA PRO A 14 -10.28 2.86 9.18
C PRO A 14 -11.36 2.29 10.12
N HIS A 15 -12.56 2.02 9.61
CA HIS A 15 -13.72 1.61 10.40
C HIS A 15 -14.47 0.44 9.73
N THR A 16 -15.13 -0.40 10.53
CA THR A 16 -15.89 -1.55 10.02
C THR A 16 -17.28 -1.21 9.50
N GLU A 17 -17.75 0.03 9.67
CA GLU A 17 -19.10 0.46 9.26
C GLU A 17 -19.37 0.24 7.77
N MET A 18 -18.34 0.40 6.95
CA MET A 18 -18.41 0.23 5.49
C MET A 18 -18.11 -1.22 5.07
N MET A 19 -17.75 -2.09 6.01
CA MET A 19 -17.41 -3.49 5.76
C MET A 19 -18.63 -4.39 5.95
N ARG A 20 -18.72 -5.39 5.09
CA ARG A 20 -19.75 -6.41 5.08
C ARG A 20 -19.10 -7.77 5.02
N SER A 21 -19.60 -8.72 5.81
CA SER A 21 -19.19 -10.11 5.76
C SER A 21 -20.23 -10.96 5.03
N LEU A 22 -19.76 -11.99 4.34
CA LEU A 22 -20.60 -13.06 3.81
C LEU A 22 -20.73 -14.20 4.83
N THR A 23 -21.66 -15.13 4.60
CA THR A 23 -21.84 -16.34 5.41
C THR A 23 -20.59 -17.25 5.46
N CYS A 24 -19.71 -17.15 4.47
CA CYS A 24 -18.42 -17.84 4.44
C CYS A 24 -17.31 -17.13 5.25
N GLY A 25 -17.61 -16.00 5.89
CA GLY A 25 -16.66 -15.24 6.72
C GLY A 25 -15.83 -14.18 5.98
N HIS A 26 -15.77 -14.21 4.65
CA HIS A 26 -15.01 -13.22 3.88
C HIS A 26 -15.67 -11.83 3.91
N THR A 27 -14.86 -10.79 4.04
CA THR A 27 -15.28 -9.39 4.18
C THR A 27 -14.96 -8.55 2.95
N PHE A 28 -15.86 -7.65 2.59
CA PHE A 28 -15.75 -6.72 1.47
C PHE A 28 -16.39 -5.37 1.85
N CYS A 29 -16.03 -4.29 1.18
CA CYS A 29 -16.77 -3.04 1.37
C CYS A 29 -18.19 -3.16 0.77
N GLU A 30 -19.13 -2.42 1.34
CA GLU A 30 -20.55 -2.47 0.98
C GLU A 30 -20.81 -2.20 -0.51
N ALA A 31 -20.14 -1.18 -1.07
CA ALA A 31 -20.29 -0.83 -2.47
C ALA A 31 -19.90 -1.99 -3.41
N CYS A 32 -18.75 -2.62 -3.17
CA CYS A 32 -18.25 -3.69 -4.02
C CYS A 32 -19.11 -4.95 -3.92
N ILE A 33 -19.53 -5.35 -2.71
CA ILE A 33 -20.32 -6.58 -2.58
C ILE A 33 -21.74 -6.42 -3.15
N ASN A 34 -22.34 -5.23 -3.02
CA ASN A 34 -23.64 -4.95 -3.63
C ASN A 34 -23.55 -4.95 -5.17
N GLN A 35 -22.49 -4.38 -5.74
CA GLN A 35 -22.27 -4.44 -7.19
C GLN A 35 -22.07 -5.88 -7.68
N HIS A 36 -21.34 -6.69 -6.90
CA HIS A 36 -21.10 -8.10 -7.22
C HIS A 36 -22.37 -8.94 -7.25
N LEU A 37 -23.38 -8.59 -6.44
CA LEU A 37 -24.68 -9.26 -6.43
C LEU A 37 -25.52 -9.03 -7.69
N ASN A 38 -25.21 -8.04 -8.51
CA ASN A 38 -25.90 -7.80 -9.79
C ASN A 38 -25.52 -8.83 -10.88
N LEU A 39 -24.54 -9.70 -10.62
CA LEU A 39 -24.19 -10.80 -11.52
C LEU A 39 -25.25 -11.90 -11.50
N SER A 40 -25.37 -12.66 -12.59
CA SER A 40 -26.41 -13.70 -12.73
C SER A 40 -26.29 -14.85 -11.73
N ARG A 41 -25.07 -15.17 -11.29
CA ARG A 41 -24.76 -16.20 -10.26
C ARG A 41 -23.58 -15.74 -9.40
N PRO A 42 -23.81 -14.85 -8.42
CA PRO A 42 -22.72 -14.32 -7.62
C PRO A 42 -22.19 -15.40 -6.67
N LEU A 43 -20.89 -15.68 -6.77
CA LEU A 43 -20.13 -16.52 -5.84
C LEU A 43 -19.23 -15.63 -4.98
N CYS A 44 -18.82 -16.06 -3.80
CA CYS A 44 -17.84 -15.32 -3.00
C CYS A 44 -16.57 -15.05 -3.85
N PRO A 45 -16.11 -13.80 -3.99
CA PRO A 45 -14.91 -13.47 -4.76
C PRO A 45 -13.63 -14.17 -4.25
N THR A 46 -13.57 -14.50 -2.96
CA THR A 46 -12.39 -15.11 -2.34
C THR A 46 -12.42 -16.64 -2.40
N CYS A 47 -13.47 -17.27 -1.85
CA CYS A 47 -13.54 -18.74 -1.74
C CYS A 47 -14.46 -19.42 -2.75
N ARG A 48 -15.16 -18.65 -3.59
CA ARG A 48 -16.13 -19.15 -4.58
C ARG A 48 -17.33 -19.91 -3.98
N ALA A 49 -17.54 -19.86 -2.67
CA ALA A 49 -18.74 -20.39 -2.03
C ALA A 49 -19.99 -19.62 -2.50
N GLY A 50 -21.11 -20.30 -2.73
CA GLY A 50 -22.34 -19.65 -3.17
C GLY A 50 -23.47 -20.63 -3.50
N PRO A 51 -24.60 -20.12 -4.00
CA PRO A 51 -24.83 -18.74 -4.46
C PRO A 51 -24.95 -17.71 -3.32
N VAL A 52 -24.40 -16.51 -3.52
CA VAL A 52 -24.52 -15.37 -2.60
C VAL A 52 -25.83 -14.62 -2.89
N LYS A 53 -26.54 -14.18 -1.86
CA LYS A 53 -27.80 -13.42 -1.96
C LYS A 53 -27.74 -12.22 -1.02
N GLN A 54 -28.63 -11.24 -1.18
CA GLN A 54 -28.65 -10.03 -0.35
C GLN A 54 -28.67 -10.34 1.16
N HIS A 55 -29.47 -11.32 1.59
CA HIS A 55 -29.57 -11.71 3.00
C HIS A 55 -28.35 -12.49 3.54
N HIS A 56 -27.38 -12.84 2.68
CA HIS A 56 -26.09 -13.39 3.11
C HIS A 56 -25.09 -12.30 3.52
N ILE A 57 -25.38 -11.03 3.20
CA ILE A 57 -24.56 -9.88 3.59
C ILE A 57 -24.89 -9.49 5.02
N ARG A 58 -23.87 -9.40 5.88
CA ARG A 58 -24.02 -8.97 7.28
C ARG A 58 -23.07 -7.81 7.59
N PRO A 59 -23.51 -6.80 8.37
CA PRO A 59 -22.61 -5.79 8.90
C PRO A 59 -21.57 -6.41 9.84
N VAL A 60 -20.37 -5.85 9.85
CA VAL A 60 -19.28 -6.26 10.75
C VAL A 60 -19.29 -5.36 11.97
N PHE A 61 -19.75 -5.90 13.11
CA PHE A 61 -19.67 -5.24 14.40
C PHE A 61 -18.49 -5.80 15.18
N ILE A 62 -17.48 -4.96 15.40
CA ILE A 62 -16.41 -5.28 16.35
C ILE A 62 -16.73 -4.47 17.59
N SER A 63 -17.25 -5.15 18.62
CA SER A 63 -17.24 -4.62 19.97
C SER A 63 -15.78 -4.59 20.40
N ALA A 64 -15.11 -3.48 20.12
CA ALA A 64 -13.86 -3.15 20.78
C ALA A 64 -14.22 -2.74 22.21
N ASP A 65 -14.69 -3.70 23.00
CA ASP A 65 -14.76 -3.54 24.45
C ASP A 65 -13.31 -3.43 24.92
N MET A 66 -12.80 -2.21 24.97
CA MET A 66 -11.74 -1.88 25.90
C MET A 66 -12.36 -2.13 27.28
N ARG A 67 -12.08 -3.32 27.83
CA ARG A 67 -12.66 -3.79 29.09
C ARG A 67 -12.23 -2.88 30.25
N ASP A 68 -13.05 -1.87 30.52
CA ASP A 68 -13.19 -1.22 31.83
C ASP A 68 -14.55 -1.64 32.42
N ALA A 69 -14.67 -2.86 32.98
CA ALA A 69 -15.84 -3.25 33.77
C ALA A 69 -15.56 -4.46 34.73
N PRO A 70 -16.22 -4.50 35.92
CA PRO A 70 -15.81 -5.25 37.13
C PRO A 70 -16.22 -6.75 37.15
N PRO A 71 -15.81 -7.57 38.15
CA PRO A 71 -15.64 -9.00 37.98
C PRO A 71 -16.95 -9.76 38.00
N VAL A 72 -17.21 -10.52 36.94
CA VAL A 72 -18.17 -11.62 36.95
C VAL A 72 -17.42 -12.87 37.40
N ILE A 73 -17.87 -13.43 38.53
CA ILE A 73 -17.36 -14.63 39.18
C ILE A 73 -17.48 -15.81 38.21
N ALA A 74 -16.36 -16.28 37.65
CA ALA A 74 -16.30 -17.59 36.99
C ALA A 74 -14.86 -18.18 37.01
N SER A 75 -14.73 -19.26 37.79
CA SER A 75 -13.79 -20.40 37.72
C SER A 75 -12.27 -20.19 37.94
N PRO A 76 -11.64 -20.97 38.87
CA PRO A 76 -10.22 -20.89 39.18
C PRO A 76 -9.41 -21.88 38.32
N ALA A 77 -8.82 -21.44 37.21
CA ALA A 77 -7.81 -22.26 36.55
C ALA A 77 -6.76 -21.52 35.71
N ARG A 78 -6.89 -20.22 35.41
CA ARG A 78 -5.87 -19.49 34.64
C ARG A 78 -5.78 -18.04 35.10
N ASP A 79 -5.34 -17.84 36.34
CA ASP A 79 -5.07 -16.52 36.90
C ASP A 79 -3.55 -16.31 37.03
N ARG A 80 -2.89 -16.11 35.89
CA ARG A 80 -1.43 -15.83 35.83
C ARG A 80 -1.08 -14.50 35.17
N ALA A 81 -2.06 -13.64 34.87
CA ALA A 81 -1.82 -12.38 34.15
C ALA A 81 -2.24 -11.11 34.93
N GLY A 82 -2.54 -11.21 36.23
CA GLY A 82 -3.05 -10.08 37.02
C GLY A 82 -2.01 -9.06 37.52
N GLY A 83 -0.72 -9.21 37.19
CA GLY A 83 0.35 -8.43 37.81
C GLY A 83 1.07 -7.43 36.92
N VAL A 84 0.74 -7.35 35.63
CA VAL A 84 1.43 -6.44 34.70
C VAL A 84 0.59 -5.16 34.55
N PRO A 85 1.14 -3.97 34.86
CA PRO A 85 0.46 -2.71 34.61
C PRO A 85 -0.02 -2.62 33.16
N ILE A 86 -1.32 -2.38 32.97
CA ILE A 86 -1.97 -2.33 31.64
C ILE A 86 -1.29 -1.29 30.73
N GLU A 87 -0.72 -0.23 31.31
CA GLU A 87 0.01 0.82 30.61
C GLU A 87 1.31 0.35 29.94
N LEU A 88 1.90 -0.77 30.39
CA LEU A 88 3.15 -1.30 29.85
C LEU A 88 2.93 -2.24 28.67
N LEU A 89 1.76 -2.86 28.54
CA LEU A 89 1.46 -3.82 27.48
C LEU A 89 1.54 -3.20 26.07
N PRO A 90 0.96 -2.02 25.79
CA PRO A 90 1.10 -1.39 24.48
C PRO A 90 2.55 -1.02 24.18
N LYS A 91 3.32 -0.58 25.18
CA LYS A 91 4.73 -0.22 25.03
C LYS A 91 5.59 -1.45 24.72
N LEU A 92 5.43 -2.54 25.47
CA LEU A 92 6.10 -3.81 25.22
C LEU A 92 5.77 -4.36 23.84
N HIS A 93 4.50 -4.37 23.45
CA HIS A 93 4.09 -4.86 22.14
C HIS A 93 4.70 -4.03 20.99
N GLN A 94 4.71 -2.71 21.13
CA GLN A 94 5.35 -1.83 20.14
C GLN A 94 6.85 -2.12 20.03
N ILE A 95 7.54 -2.32 21.15
CA ILE A 95 8.96 -2.67 21.17
C ILE A 95 9.22 -4.02 20.50
N THR A 96 8.37 -5.02 20.73
CA THR A 96 8.48 -6.32 20.06
C THR A 96 8.37 -6.17 18.54
N LEU A 97 7.38 -5.39 18.06
CA LEU A 97 7.21 -5.11 16.63
C LEU A 97 8.41 -4.36 16.03
N ASP A 98 8.92 -3.37 16.75
CA ASP A 98 10.06 -2.57 16.32
C ASP A 98 11.32 -3.44 16.23
N LEU A 99 11.56 -4.32 17.22
CA LEU A 99 12.71 -5.25 17.21
C LEU A 99 12.62 -6.28 16.08
N LEU A 100 11.42 -6.79 15.80
CA LEU A 100 11.18 -7.71 14.68
C LEU A 100 11.48 -7.03 13.33
N SER A 101 11.18 -5.74 13.20
CA SER A 101 11.45 -5.00 11.95
C SER A 101 12.95 -4.74 11.72
N LEU A 102 13.73 -4.51 12.78
CA LEU A 102 15.17 -4.23 12.68
C LEU A 102 16.04 -5.48 12.56
N THR A 103 15.55 -6.63 13.02
CA THR A 103 16.35 -7.86 13.09
C THR A 103 15.76 -9.02 12.29
N PRO A 104 15.42 -8.84 11.00
CA PRO A 104 14.76 -9.88 10.19
C PRO A 104 15.61 -11.15 9.97
N GLY A 105 16.87 -11.17 10.45
CA GLY A 105 17.76 -12.33 10.42
C GLY A 105 18.50 -12.60 11.72
N SER A 106 18.09 -12.02 12.86
CA SER A 106 18.69 -12.41 14.13
C SER A 106 18.15 -13.77 14.58
N ASN A 107 18.98 -14.58 15.21
CA ASN A 107 18.58 -15.87 15.80
C ASN A 107 17.83 -15.70 17.14
N ILE A 108 17.56 -14.47 17.56
CA ILE A 108 16.90 -14.16 18.83
C ILE A 108 15.48 -13.75 18.51
N ASP A 109 14.50 -14.50 19.00
CA ASP A 109 13.10 -14.12 18.90
C ASP A 109 12.80 -12.98 19.90
N PRO A 110 12.44 -11.77 19.43
CA PRO A 110 12.05 -10.67 20.33
C PRO A 110 10.81 -11.01 21.16
N GLY A 111 9.98 -11.95 20.70
CA GLY A 111 8.86 -12.51 21.45
C GLY A 111 9.32 -13.21 22.72
N ASP A 112 10.32 -14.09 22.62
CA ASP A 112 10.87 -14.82 23.77
C ASP A 112 11.43 -13.90 24.86
N VAL A 113 12.06 -12.78 24.46
CA VAL A 113 12.57 -11.76 25.40
C VAL A 113 11.41 -11.05 26.09
N SER A 114 10.38 -10.68 25.34
CA SER A 114 9.18 -10.01 25.86
C SER A 114 8.44 -10.92 26.84
N ASP A 115 8.29 -12.20 26.48
CA ASP A 115 7.66 -13.22 27.31
C ASP A 115 8.48 -13.48 28.59
N SER A 116 9.81 -13.54 28.49
CA SER A 116 10.68 -13.69 29.66
C SER A 116 10.56 -12.52 30.64
N ILE A 117 10.40 -11.29 30.14
CA ILE A 117 10.19 -10.10 30.97
C ILE A 117 8.79 -10.15 31.62
N LEU A 118 7.77 -10.53 30.86
CA LEU A 118 6.41 -10.67 31.37
C LEU A 118 6.33 -11.76 32.45
N ASP A 119 6.98 -12.90 32.25
CA ASP A 119 7.09 -13.97 33.24
C ASP A 119 7.80 -13.52 34.52
N LEU A 120 8.88 -12.73 34.38
CA LEU A 120 9.60 -12.17 35.52
C LEU A 120 8.71 -11.20 36.33
N LEU A 121 7.93 -10.36 35.64
CA LEU A 121 7.01 -9.41 36.26
C LEU A 121 5.76 -10.08 36.87
N ALA A 122 5.32 -11.20 36.28
CA ALA A 122 4.21 -12.01 36.78
C ALA A 122 4.62 -12.94 37.94
N SER A 123 5.92 -13.14 38.17
CA SER A 123 6.43 -14.02 39.23
C SER A 123 6.00 -13.54 40.63
N GLN A 124 5.42 -14.44 41.41
CA GLN A 124 5.06 -14.21 42.82
C GLN A 124 6.29 -13.99 43.72
N GLN A 125 7.48 -14.34 43.26
CA GLN A 125 8.72 -14.16 44.00
C GLN A 125 9.25 -12.71 43.89
N CYS A 126 8.70 -11.91 42.97
CA CYS A 126 9.09 -10.52 42.79
C CYS A 126 8.23 -9.63 43.68
N ASN A 127 8.85 -9.01 44.70
CA ASN A 127 8.18 -7.99 45.51
C ASN A 127 7.87 -6.77 44.63
N GLU A 128 6.72 -6.12 44.85
CA GLU A 128 6.27 -4.90 44.16
C GLU A 128 7.33 -3.78 44.10
N ALA A 129 8.14 -3.62 45.14
CA ALA A 129 9.25 -2.67 45.13
C ALA A 129 10.30 -3.01 44.06
N VAL A 130 10.63 -4.30 43.93
CA VAL A 130 11.59 -4.79 42.91
C VAL A 130 10.98 -4.68 41.52
N LYS A 131 9.70 -5.00 41.34
CA LYS A 131 8.99 -4.80 40.07
C LYS A 131 9.03 -3.34 39.63
N THR A 132 8.76 -2.41 40.55
CA THR A 132 8.77 -0.97 40.26
C THR A 132 10.15 -0.51 39.78
N VAL A 133 11.23 -0.97 40.43
CA VAL A 133 12.60 -0.65 40.03
C VAL A 133 12.95 -1.29 38.68
N LEU A 134 12.58 -2.56 38.44
CA LEU A 134 12.81 -3.24 37.16
C LEU A 134 12.06 -2.56 36.01
N ILE A 135 10.79 -2.21 36.21
CA ILE A 135 9.98 -1.48 35.23
C ILE A 135 10.61 -0.11 34.95
N GLY A 136 11.00 0.63 35.99
CA GLY A 136 11.62 1.95 35.83
C GLY A 136 12.96 1.89 35.08
N THR A 137 13.82 0.93 35.43
CA THR A 137 15.11 0.73 34.75
C THR A 137 14.94 0.28 33.30
N PHE A 138 14.00 -0.63 33.03
CA PHE A 138 13.67 -1.06 31.68
C PHE A 138 13.10 0.10 30.84
N THR A 139 12.15 0.85 31.39
CA THR A 139 11.57 2.03 30.72
C THR A 139 12.65 3.06 30.40
N ASN A 140 13.53 3.36 31.37
CA ASN A 140 14.63 4.30 31.16
C ASN A 140 15.65 3.79 30.13
N PHE A 141 15.94 2.48 30.10
CA PHE A 141 16.80 1.87 29.09
C PHE A 141 16.21 2.05 27.69
N LEU A 142 14.91 1.78 27.54
CA LEU A 142 14.19 1.93 26.28
C LEU A 142 14.19 3.37 25.79
N GLU A 143 13.89 4.32 26.67
CA GLU A 143 13.84 5.74 26.32
C GLU A 143 15.23 6.34 26.04
N SER A 144 16.24 5.96 26.83
CA SER A 144 17.57 6.61 26.74
C SER A 144 18.50 5.99 25.71
N ASN A 145 18.35 4.68 25.41
CA ASN A 145 19.30 3.97 24.55
C ASN A 145 18.64 3.48 23.28
N VAL A 146 17.43 2.95 23.40
CA VAL A 146 16.76 2.26 22.31
C VAL A 146 16.08 3.26 21.38
N ALA A 147 15.25 4.17 21.90
CA ALA A 147 14.55 5.17 21.09
C ALA A 147 15.49 6.06 20.22
N PRO A 148 16.63 6.58 20.73
CA PRO A 148 17.55 7.36 19.89
C PRO A 148 18.21 6.52 18.79
N ALA A 149 18.54 5.25 19.07
CA ALA A 149 19.09 4.35 18.06
C ALA A 149 18.08 4.05 16.95
N TYR A 150 16.79 3.90 17.31
CA TYR A 150 15.70 3.74 16.35
C TYR A 150 15.50 4.96 15.46
N GLU A 151 15.54 6.16 16.04
CA GLU A 151 15.43 7.41 15.28
C GLU A 151 16.55 7.52 14.24
N VAL A 152 17.80 7.19 14.62
CA VAL A 152 18.93 7.18 13.68
C VAL A 152 18.74 6.17 12.54
N LEU A 153 18.29 4.95 12.84
CA LEU A 153 18.04 3.93 11.81
C LEU A 153 16.91 4.34 10.87
N ARG A 154 15.83 4.91 11.41
CA ARG A 154 14.71 5.41 10.62
C ARG A 154 15.13 6.54 9.68
N ASP A 155 16.01 7.43 10.15
CA ASP A 155 16.55 8.51 9.33
C ASP A 155 17.44 7.97 8.21
N ILE A 156 18.24 6.92 8.46
CA ILE A 156 19.04 6.24 7.44
C ILE A 156 18.14 5.61 6.37
N ASP A 157 17.13 4.84 6.77
CA ASP A 157 16.18 4.21 5.83
C ASP A 157 15.42 5.26 5.00
N ALA A 158 15.02 6.36 5.64
CA ALA A 158 14.37 7.47 4.95
C ALA A 158 15.29 8.16 3.93
N GLN A 159 16.58 8.33 4.27
CA GLN A 159 17.59 8.85 3.34
C GLN A 159 17.82 7.90 2.17
N GLU A 160 17.96 6.60 2.41
CA GLU A 160 18.15 5.60 1.34
C GLU A 160 16.93 5.54 0.41
N ALA A 161 15.72 5.59 0.97
CA ALA A 161 14.48 5.63 0.19
C ALA A 161 14.39 6.91 -0.66
N ALA A 162 14.76 8.07 -0.09
CA ALA A 162 14.79 9.34 -0.81
C ALA A 162 15.82 9.32 -1.96
N GLU A 163 17.03 8.78 -1.72
CA GLU A 163 18.04 8.60 -2.77
C GLU A 163 17.57 7.66 -3.87
N ALA A 164 16.94 6.53 -3.52
CA ALA A 164 16.40 5.59 -4.50
C ALA A 164 15.30 6.23 -5.35
N ALA A 165 14.41 7.02 -4.73
CA ALA A 165 13.38 7.79 -5.43
C ALA A 165 14.01 8.84 -6.37
N GLU A 166 15.08 9.51 -5.96
CA GLU A 166 15.76 10.49 -6.82
C GLU A 166 16.47 9.81 -8.00
N ARG A 167 17.13 8.67 -7.79
CA ARG A 167 17.79 7.88 -8.85
C ARG A 167 16.77 7.39 -9.89
N THR A 168 15.61 6.90 -9.45
CA THR A 168 14.54 6.46 -10.35
C THR A 168 13.91 7.63 -11.11
N ALA A 169 13.70 8.77 -10.46
CA ALA A 169 13.23 10.00 -11.11
C ALA A 169 14.23 10.52 -12.18
N LYS A 170 15.53 10.54 -11.86
CA LYS A 170 16.60 10.91 -12.81
C LYS A 170 16.64 9.98 -14.03
N LYS A 171 16.49 8.67 -13.81
CA LYS A 171 16.41 7.66 -14.90
C LYS A 171 15.18 7.90 -15.78
N GLY A 172 14.01 8.12 -15.18
CA GLY A 172 12.78 8.44 -15.91
C GLY A 172 12.87 9.73 -16.74
N ARG A 173 13.51 10.78 -16.20
CA ARG A 173 13.73 12.04 -16.93
C ARG A 173 14.63 11.85 -18.15
N ARG A 174 15.71 11.08 -18.03
CA ARG A 174 16.59 10.76 -19.16
C ARG A 174 15.86 9.99 -20.26
N GLU A 175 15.02 9.03 -19.88
CA GLU A 175 14.25 8.25 -20.85
C GLU A 175 13.22 9.13 -21.59
N ARG A 176 12.48 9.98 -20.87
CA ARG A 176 11.54 10.93 -21.49
C ARG A 176 12.22 11.89 -22.46
N LEU A 177 13.43 12.36 -22.14
CA LEU A 177 14.20 13.21 -23.04
C LEU A 177 14.63 12.46 -24.32
N ARG A 178 15.02 11.18 -24.20
CA ARG A 178 15.33 10.34 -25.36
C ARG A 178 14.11 10.10 -26.24
N THR A 179 12.96 9.76 -25.65
CA THR A 179 11.71 9.57 -26.41
C THR A 179 11.25 10.87 -27.07
N ALA A 180 11.33 12.00 -26.37
CA ALA A 180 10.98 13.31 -26.95
C ALA A 180 11.90 13.68 -28.12
N SER A 181 13.21 13.42 -28.01
CA SER A 181 14.16 13.63 -29.10
C SER A 181 13.86 12.73 -30.30
N SER A 182 13.54 11.44 -30.08
CA SER A 182 13.14 10.51 -31.14
C SER A 182 11.86 10.94 -31.85
N ILE A 183 10.85 11.42 -31.09
CA ILE A 183 9.59 11.92 -31.65
C ILE A 183 9.86 13.16 -32.51
N SER A 184 10.64 14.12 -31.99
CA SER A 184 11.00 15.32 -32.75
C SER A 184 11.72 14.99 -34.06
N GLN A 185 12.66 14.04 -34.04
CA GLN A 185 13.34 13.58 -35.25
C GLN A 185 12.37 12.93 -36.24
N SER A 186 11.48 12.05 -35.77
CA SER A 186 10.46 11.43 -36.63
C SER A 186 9.51 12.47 -37.26
N GLN A 187 9.12 13.49 -36.51
CA GLN A 187 8.27 14.57 -36.99
C GLN A 187 9.00 15.42 -38.04
N ALA A 188 10.29 15.71 -37.85
CA ALA A 188 11.11 16.39 -38.84
C ALA A 188 11.21 15.58 -40.15
N THR A 189 11.38 14.25 -40.07
CA THR A 189 11.40 13.40 -41.26
C THR A 189 10.06 13.37 -42.00
N LEU A 190 8.93 13.27 -41.28
CA LEU A 190 7.60 13.32 -41.87
C LEU A 190 7.33 14.66 -42.55
N ASN A 191 7.72 15.77 -41.91
CA ASN A 191 7.59 17.11 -42.50
C ASN A 191 8.43 17.25 -43.77
N ALA A 192 9.66 16.73 -43.79
CA ALA A 192 10.51 16.76 -44.98
C ALA A 192 9.91 15.94 -46.14
N VAL A 193 9.36 14.76 -45.86
CA VAL A 193 8.67 13.93 -46.87
C VAL A 193 7.44 14.66 -47.42
N ALA A 194 6.62 15.24 -46.55
CA ALA A 194 5.44 16.00 -46.96
C ALA A 194 5.82 17.20 -47.85
N GLN A 195 6.87 17.94 -47.50
CA GLN A 195 7.38 19.05 -48.32
C GLN A 195 7.87 18.59 -49.69
N ALA A 196 8.62 17.48 -49.75
CA ALA A 196 9.08 16.92 -51.01
C ALA A 196 7.90 16.51 -51.92
N GLN A 197 6.86 15.90 -51.36
CA GLN A 197 5.66 15.51 -52.11
C GLN A 197 4.88 16.73 -52.62
N ILE A 198 4.75 17.79 -51.81
CA ILE A 198 4.14 19.05 -52.24
C ILE A 198 4.92 19.67 -53.41
N GLN A 199 6.26 19.69 -53.33
CA GLN A 199 7.10 20.21 -54.41
C GLN A 199 6.97 19.40 -55.70
N ALA A 200 6.88 18.07 -55.60
CA ALA A 200 6.65 17.19 -56.75
C ALA A 200 5.31 17.50 -57.45
N LEU A 201 4.23 17.65 -56.68
CA LEU A 201 2.91 18.01 -57.20
C LEU A 201 2.90 19.40 -57.85
N ILE A 202 3.60 20.39 -57.25
CA ILE A 202 3.73 21.72 -57.86
C ILE A 202 4.44 21.63 -59.21
N LYS A 203 5.52 20.85 -59.30
CA LYS A 203 6.27 20.66 -60.56
C LYS A 203 5.40 20.00 -61.63
N GLU A 204 4.66 18.95 -61.27
CA GLU A 204 3.72 18.27 -62.17
C GLU A 204 2.62 19.21 -62.66
N ASN A 205 2.02 20.01 -61.77
CA ASN A 205 0.99 20.97 -62.16
C ASN A 205 1.54 22.04 -63.14
N ASN A 206 2.75 22.53 -62.89
CA ASN A 206 3.40 23.49 -63.79
C ASN A 206 3.70 22.88 -65.16
N GLN A 207 4.12 21.61 -65.21
CA GLN A 207 4.33 20.89 -66.46
C GLN A 207 3.02 20.75 -67.25
N LEU A 208 1.94 20.31 -66.60
CA LEU A 208 0.62 20.21 -67.23
C LEU A 208 0.12 21.56 -67.76
N ARG A 209 0.42 22.67 -67.06
CA ARG A 209 0.11 24.02 -67.56
C ARG A 209 0.89 24.36 -68.82
N GLN A 210 2.18 24.02 -68.88
CA GLN A 210 3.00 24.25 -70.07
C GLN A 210 2.52 23.41 -71.27
N GLU A 211 2.18 22.14 -71.05
CA GLU A 211 1.61 21.25 -72.08
C GLU A 211 0.28 21.80 -72.61
N ASN A 212 -0.61 22.26 -71.72
CA ASN A 212 -1.88 22.89 -72.13
C ASN A 212 -1.67 24.18 -72.94
N ILE A 213 -0.69 25.01 -72.57
CA ILE A 213 -0.36 26.23 -73.33
C ILE A 213 0.17 25.86 -74.73
N ALA A 214 1.04 24.87 -74.84
CA ALA A 214 1.57 24.41 -76.12
C ALA A 214 0.45 23.89 -77.06
N LEU A 215 -0.48 23.10 -76.51
CA LEU A 215 -1.64 22.59 -77.27
C LEU A 215 -2.57 23.69 -77.77
N LEU A 216 -2.69 24.81 -77.06
CA LEU A 216 -3.48 25.96 -77.49
C LEU A 216 -2.80 26.72 -78.65
N LEU A 217 -1.47 26.83 -78.64
CA LEU A 217 -0.73 27.52 -79.70
C LEU A 217 -0.72 26.74 -81.02
N ASP A 218 -0.79 25.41 -80.98
CA ASP A 218 -0.87 24.57 -82.19
C ASP A 218 -2.24 24.60 -82.89
N ARG A 219 -3.27 25.19 -82.27
CA ARG A 219 -4.66 25.19 -82.79
C ARG A 219 -5.03 26.37 -83.70
N ASP A 220 -4.11 27.29 -84.00
CA ASP A 220 -4.32 28.35 -85.00
C ASP A 220 -3.53 28.10 -86.31
N PRO A 221 -4.04 27.27 -87.23
CA PRO A 221 -3.82 27.47 -88.64
C PRO A 221 -5.02 28.22 -89.25
N ALA A 222 -4.69 29.29 -89.97
CA ALA A 222 -5.51 30.14 -90.83
C ALA A 222 -6.79 29.53 -91.44
#